data_AF-A0A9D5BJR3-F1
#
_entry.id   AF-A0A9D5BJR3-F1
#
_cell.length_a   1.000
_cell.length_b   1.000
_cell.length_c   1.000
_cell.angle_alpha   90.00
_cell.angle_beta   90.00
_cell.angle_gamma   90.00
#
_symmetry.space_group_name_H-M   'P 1'
#
loop_
_entity.id
_entity.type
_entity.pdbx_description
1 polymer ?
#
loop_
_entity_poly.entity_id
_entity_poly.type
_entity_poly.pdbx_seq_one_letter_code
_entity_poly.pdbx_strand_id
1 'polypeptide(L)'
;KNIEEWKSILHRYERIPNKEIQKILKVSFDALEEDEQGVFLDIACCFKGYDLREVKDILCAHHGQCIDYLIGVLVEKNLIKIIHLDSHATVTLHDLIEDMGKEIVRQESPKEPGKRSRLWFYEDIVKVFEENLGTSQIEIIYLKFPLFEEEVDNEEEVEWKGDELKKMKNLKTLIIKNGRFSRAPEQLPNSLRVLEWP
;
A
#
# COMPACT_ATOMS: atom_id res chain seq x y z
N LYS A 1 -17.49 -13.18 23.95
CA LYS A 1 -16.29 -12.47 23.47
C LYS A 1 -16.24 -11.11 24.12
N ASN A 2 -15.15 -10.78 24.80
CA ASN A 2 -14.96 -9.44 25.39
C ASN A 2 -14.47 -8.44 24.31
N ILE A 3 -14.40 -7.16 24.65
CA ILE A 3 -14.00 -6.10 23.70
C ILE A 3 -12.57 -6.31 23.20
N GLU A 4 -11.66 -6.76 24.07
CA GLU A 4 -10.25 -7.01 23.73
C GLU A 4 -10.07 -8.17 22.74
N GLU A 5 -10.80 -9.26 22.93
CA GLU A 5 -10.83 -10.39 21.99
C GLU A 5 -11.35 -9.95 20.62
N TRP A 6 -12.37 -9.10 20.57
CA TRP A 6 -12.87 -8.55 19.30
C TRP A 6 -11.84 -7.65 18.62
N LYS A 7 -11.16 -6.76 19.38
CA LYS A 7 -10.05 -5.93 18.87
C LYS A 7 -8.93 -6.80 18.29
N SER A 8 -8.53 -7.86 19.00
CA SER A 8 -7.48 -8.79 18.54
C SER A 8 -7.89 -9.56 17.27
N ILE A 9 -9.15 -10.00 17.19
CA ILE A 9 -9.67 -10.69 16.00
C ILE A 9 -9.71 -9.75 14.80
N LEU A 10 -10.14 -8.49 15.00
CA LEU A 10 -10.20 -7.49 13.95
C LEU A 10 -8.79 -7.17 13.42
N HIS A 11 -7.84 -6.90 14.32
CA HIS A 11 -6.43 -6.66 13.95
C HIS A 11 -5.81 -7.84 13.19
N ARG A 12 -6.11 -9.08 13.63
CA ARG A 12 -5.68 -10.28 12.90
C ARG A 12 -6.30 -10.35 11.50
N TYR A 13 -7.58 -9.99 11.36
CA TYR A 13 -8.29 -10.04 10.07
C TYR A 13 -7.75 -8.98 9.11
N GLU A 14 -7.50 -7.76 9.58
CA GLU A 14 -6.87 -6.69 8.79
C GLU A 14 -5.53 -7.14 8.21
N ARG A 15 -4.73 -7.88 8.98
CA ARG A 15 -3.45 -8.42 8.50
C ARG A 15 -3.60 -9.66 7.61
N ILE A 16 -4.55 -10.54 7.93
CA ILE A 16 -4.74 -11.83 7.26
C ILE A 16 -6.25 -12.08 7.05
N PRO A 17 -6.79 -11.72 5.88
CA PRO A 17 -8.20 -11.91 5.59
C PRO A 17 -8.59 -13.38 5.41
N ASN A 18 -9.89 -13.65 5.35
CA ASN A 18 -10.41 -15.01 5.24
C ASN A 18 -10.03 -15.67 3.90
N LYS A 19 -9.31 -16.79 3.98
CA LYS A 19 -8.74 -17.49 2.81
C LYS A 19 -9.77 -17.98 1.79
N GLU A 20 -10.97 -18.38 2.22
CA GLU A 20 -12.02 -18.85 1.31
C GLU A 20 -12.62 -17.71 0.51
N ILE A 21 -12.89 -16.57 1.17
CA ILE A 21 -13.36 -15.35 0.51
C ILE A 21 -12.30 -14.88 -0.50
N GLN A 22 -11.04 -14.85 -0.08
CA GLN A 22 -9.95 -14.42 -0.96
C GLN A 22 -9.77 -15.33 -2.18
N LYS A 23 -9.97 -16.64 -2.03
CA LYS A 23 -9.92 -17.56 -3.17
C LYS A 23 -11.02 -17.29 -4.20
N ILE A 24 -12.22 -16.90 -3.76
CA ILE A 24 -13.34 -16.58 -4.66
C ILE A 24 -13.05 -15.28 -5.41
N LEU A 25 -12.62 -14.24 -4.69
CA LEU A 25 -12.35 -12.94 -5.29
C LEU A 25 -11.16 -12.98 -6.24
N LYS A 26 -10.11 -13.74 -5.92
CA LYS A 26 -8.88 -13.85 -6.71
C LYS A 26 -9.11 -14.28 -8.16
N VAL A 27 -10.25 -14.91 -8.47
CA VAL A 27 -10.60 -15.28 -9.86
C VAL A 27 -10.66 -14.05 -10.78
N SER A 28 -11.14 -12.90 -10.30
CA SER A 28 -11.18 -11.68 -11.12
C SER A 28 -9.79 -11.07 -11.33
N PHE A 29 -8.91 -11.20 -10.33
CA PHE A 29 -7.51 -10.79 -10.43
C PHE A 29 -6.70 -11.70 -11.37
N ASP A 30 -6.87 -13.02 -11.27
CA ASP A 30 -6.16 -14.00 -12.10
C ASP A 30 -6.53 -13.88 -13.60
N ALA A 31 -7.62 -13.19 -13.92
CA ALA A 31 -8.07 -12.88 -15.27
C ALA A 31 -7.57 -11.52 -15.80
N LEU A 32 -6.67 -10.85 -15.08
CA LEU A 32 -5.98 -9.64 -15.51
C LEU A 32 -4.66 -9.98 -16.19
N GLU A 33 -4.28 -9.16 -17.17
CA GLU A 33 -2.94 -9.17 -17.74
C GLU A 33 -1.90 -8.61 -16.75
N GLU A 34 -0.61 -8.85 -16.97
CA GLU A 34 0.46 -8.52 -16.02
C GLU A 34 0.53 -7.02 -15.66
N ASP A 35 0.34 -6.15 -16.64
CA ASP A 35 0.31 -4.69 -16.46
C ASP A 35 -0.94 -4.22 -15.69
N GLU A 36 -2.10 -4.79 -16.00
CA GLU A 36 -3.35 -4.57 -15.27
C GLU A 36 -3.24 -4.99 -13.80
N GLN A 37 -2.60 -6.14 -13.52
CA GLN A 37 -2.34 -6.62 -12.17
C GLN A 37 -1.48 -5.63 -11.39
N GLY A 38 -0.40 -5.12 -12.01
CA GLY A 38 0.48 -4.13 -11.39
C GLY A 38 -0.28 -2.86 -10.99
N VAL A 39 -1.12 -2.33 -11.89
CA VAL A 39 -1.94 -1.14 -11.62
C VAL A 39 -2.97 -1.41 -10.51
N PHE A 40 -3.62 -2.57 -10.54
CA PHE A 40 -4.58 -2.93 -9.49
C PHE A 40 -3.93 -2.99 -8.11
N LEU A 41 -2.75 -3.62 -7.99
CA LEU A 41 -2.04 -3.75 -6.71
C LEU A 41 -1.56 -2.40 -6.17
N ASP A 42 -1.11 -1.49 -7.04
CA ASP A 42 -0.77 -0.11 -6.66
C ASP A 42 -1.99 0.60 -6.04
N ILE A 43 -3.14 0.53 -6.71
CA ILE A 43 -4.37 1.16 -6.23
C ILE A 43 -4.84 0.53 -4.91
N ALA A 44 -4.88 -0.80 -4.82
CA ALA A 44 -5.34 -1.52 -3.64
C ALA A 44 -4.44 -1.30 -2.40
N CYS A 45 -3.12 -1.19 -2.59
CA CYS A 45 -2.19 -1.02 -1.47
C CYS A 45 -2.01 0.43 -1.03
N CYS A 46 -2.21 1.40 -1.94
CA CYS A 46 -1.75 2.77 -1.71
C CYS A 46 -2.76 3.87 -2.07
N PHE A 47 -3.50 3.73 -3.17
CA PHE A 47 -4.20 4.87 -3.78
C PHE A 47 -5.73 4.88 -3.63
N LYS A 48 -6.29 4.03 -2.76
CA LYS A 48 -7.71 4.13 -2.39
C LYS A 48 -8.01 5.51 -1.81
N GLY A 49 -9.01 6.18 -2.37
CA GLY A 49 -9.49 7.50 -1.94
C GLY A 49 -8.76 8.69 -2.55
N TYR A 50 -7.71 8.48 -3.37
CA TYR A 50 -6.98 9.56 -4.03
C TYR A 50 -7.76 10.14 -5.23
N ASP A 51 -7.46 11.39 -5.61
CA ASP A 51 -8.03 12.05 -6.80
C ASP A 51 -7.59 11.29 -8.06
N LEU A 52 -8.53 11.02 -8.96
CA LEU A 52 -8.32 10.22 -10.16
C LEU A 52 -7.21 10.79 -11.06
N ARG A 53 -7.06 12.11 -11.13
CA ARG A 53 -6.01 12.73 -11.95
C ARG A 53 -4.63 12.45 -11.35
N GLU A 54 -4.50 12.61 -10.04
CA GLU A 54 -3.27 12.30 -9.31
C GLU A 54 -2.91 10.82 -9.47
N VAL A 55 -3.89 9.92 -9.30
CA VAL A 55 -3.68 8.48 -9.50
C VAL A 55 -3.20 8.19 -10.92
N LYS A 56 -3.78 8.83 -11.95
CA LYS A 56 -3.35 8.64 -13.35
C LYS A 56 -1.91 9.09 -13.57
N ASP A 57 -1.52 10.24 -13.03
CA ASP A 57 -0.17 10.78 -13.17
C ASP A 57 0.87 9.88 -12.49
N ILE A 58 0.56 9.41 -11.27
CA ILE A 58 1.42 8.49 -10.51
C ILE A 58 1.57 7.16 -11.24
N LEU A 59 0.47 6.54 -11.68
CA LEU A 59 0.50 5.28 -12.41
C LEU A 59 1.25 5.42 -13.74
N CYS A 60 1.14 6.57 -14.40
CA CYS A 60 1.90 6.87 -15.62
C CYS A 60 3.42 6.87 -15.34
N ALA A 61 3.84 7.43 -14.22
CA ALA A 61 5.24 7.42 -13.79
C ALA A 61 5.74 6.01 -13.40
N HIS A 62 4.84 5.11 -12.98
CA HIS A 62 5.18 3.74 -12.57
C HIS A 62 5.23 2.73 -13.71
N HIS A 63 4.23 2.79 -14.59
CA HIS A 63 3.90 1.75 -15.59
C HIS A 63 4.01 2.26 -17.03
N GLY A 64 4.18 3.58 -17.23
CA GLY A 64 4.31 4.19 -18.55
C GLY A 64 2.97 4.67 -19.12
N GLN A 65 2.70 4.35 -20.38
CA GLN A 65 1.53 4.89 -21.09
C GLN A 65 0.28 4.01 -20.90
N CYS A 66 -0.84 4.39 -21.54
CA CYS A 66 -2.10 3.61 -21.56
C CYS A 66 -2.85 3.51 -20.23
N ILE A 67 -2.59 4.41 -19.26
CA ILE A 67 -3.23 4.37 -17.94
C ILE A 67 -4.75 4.50 -18.00
N ASP A 68 -5.30 5.28 -18.94
CA ASP A 68 -6.74 5.37 -19.14
C ASP A 68 -7.38 4.03 -19.53
N TYR A 69 -6.69 3.26 -20.38
CA TYR A 69 -7.12 1.92 -20.77
C TYR A 69 -7.07 0.95 -19.58
N LEU A 70 -5.94 0.93 -18.85
CA LEU A 70 -5.77 0.05 -17.69
C LEU A 70 -6.81 0.32 -16.59
N ILE A 71 -7.05 1.59 -16.27
CA ILE A 71 -8.12 1.99 -15.34
C ILE A 71 -9.49 1.58 -15.87
N GLY A 72 -9.74 1.75 -17.17
CA GLY A 72 -10.98 1.32 -17.82
C GLY A 72 -11.26 -0.17 -17.62
N VAL A 73 -10.26 -1.03 -17.86
CA VAL A 73 -10.38 -2.48 -17.66
C VAL A 73 -10.69 -2.84 -16.21
N LEU A 74 -10.03 -2.20 -15.24
CA LEU A 74 -10.29 -2.44 -13.82
C LEU A 74 -11.71 -2.01 -13.40
N VAL A 75 -12.25 -0.95 -14.00
CA VAL A 75 -13.65 -0.53 -13.79
C VAL A 75 -14.61 -1.53 -14.41
N GLU A 76 -14.38 -1.98 -15.65
CA GLU A 76 -15.22 -2.97 -16.34
C GLU A 76 -15.29 -4.30 -15.59
N LYS A 77 -14.18 -4.71 -14.98
CA LYS A 77 -14.08 -5.93 -14.15
C LYS A 77 -14.55 -5.72 -12.70
N ASN A 78 -15.07 -4.54 -12.35
CA ASN A 78 -15.54 -4.17 -11.01
C ASN A 78 -14.48 -4.33 -9.90
N LEU A 79 -13.20 -4.21 -10.25
CA LEU A 79 -12.09 -4.26 -9.29
C LEU A 79 -11.84 -2.89 -8.63
N ILE A 80 -12.18 -1.81 -9.34
CA ILE A 80 -12.17 -0.45 -8.82
C ILE A 80 -13.47 0.26 -9.19
N LYS A 81 -13.74 1.37 -8.52
CA LYS A 81 -14.84 2.28 -8.82
C LYS A 81 -14.34 3.72 -8.82
N ILE A 82 -14.87 4.53 -9.72
CA ILE A 82 -14.66 5.97 -9.72
C ILE A 82 -15.89 6.63 -9.09
N ILE A 83 -15.68 7.42 -8.04
CA ILE A 83 -16.74 8.23 -7.42
C ILE A 83 -16.57 9.65 -7.90
N HIS A 84 -17.62 10.24 -8.46
CA HIS A 84 -17.66 11.63 -8.87
C HIS A 84 -18.31 12.49 -7.77
N LEU A 85 -17.60 13.50 -7.29
CA LEU A 85 -18.04 14.46 -6.27
C LEU A 85 -17.79 15.88 -6.80
N ASP A 86 -18.85 16.57 -7.21
CA ASP A 86 -18.81 17.92 -7.79
C ASP A 86 -17.71 18.07 -8.87
N SER A 87 -16.63 18.79 -8.57
CA SER A 87 -15.49 19.05 -9.47
C SER A 87 -14.35 18.04 -9.38
N HIS A 88 -14.50 16.96 -8.62
CA HIS A 88 -13.47 15.96 -8.36
C HIS A 88 -13.97 14.54 -8.63
N ALA A 89 -13.03 13.65 -8.95
CA ALA A 89 -13.29 12.22 -9.05
C ALA A 89 -12.25 11.50 -8.22
N THR A 90 -12.65 10.48 -7.46
CA THR A 90 -11.75 9.69 -6.63
C THR A 90 -11.81 8.22 -7.00
N VAL A 91 -10.68 7.53 -6.90
CA VAL A 91 -10.60 6.08 -7.08
C VAL A 91 -10.91 5.40 -5.77
N THR A 92 -11.76 4.38 -5.79
CA THR A 92 -12.07 3.57 -4.61
C THR A 92 -12.15 2.10 -4.97
N LEU A 93 -12.11 1.25 -3.96
CA LEU A 93 -12.29 -0.20 -4.06
C LEU A 93 -13.23 -0.64 -2.95
N HIS A 94 -13.99 -1.69 -3.22
CA HIS A 94 -14.73 -2.38 -2.17
C HIS A 94 -13.74 -2.99 -1.17
N ASP A 95 -14.03 -2.95 0.14
CA ASP A 95 -13.09 -3.37 1.19
C ASP A 95 -12.57 -4.80 0.98
N LEU A 96 -13.45 -5.74 0.62
CA LEU A 96 -13.03 -7.11 0.29
C LEU A 96 -12.07 -7.22 -0.92
N ILE A 97 -12.18 -6.32 -1.89
CA ILE A 97 -11.30 -6.28 -3.07
C ILE A 97 -9.95 -5.63 -2.71
N GLU A 98 -9.98 -4.61 -1.85
CA GLU A 98 -8.77 -4.03 -1.26
C GLU A 98 -8.01 -5.08 -0.43
N ASP A 99 -8.71 -5.79 0.47
CA ASP A 99 -8.17 -6.91 1.26
C ASP A 99 -7.54 -7.98 0.36
N MET A 100 -8.15 -8.25 -0.80
CA MET A 100 -7.62 -9.18 -1.79
C MET A 100 -6.31 -8.71 -2.40
N GLY A 101 -6.23 -7.47 -2.88
CA GLY A 101 -4.98 -6.93 -3.43
C GLY A 101 -3.86 -6.93 -2.38
N LYS A 102 -4.19 -6.53 -1.15
CA LYS A 102 -3.27 -6.54 -0.01
C LYS A 102 -2.80 -7.94 0.37
N GLU A 103 -3.68 -8.93 0.36
CA GLU A 103 -3.34 -10.33 0.65
C GLU A 103 -2.45 -10.94 -0.45
N ILE A 104 -2.69 -10.61 -1.73
CA ILE A 104 -1.84 -11.05 -2.84
C ILE A 104 -0.41 -10.59 -2.61
N VAL A 105 -0.20 -9.31 -2.30
CA VAL A 105 1.12 -8.76 -1.98
C VAL A 105 1.72 -9.40 -0.73
N ARG A 106 0.91 -9.62 0.32
CA ARG A 106 1.39 -10.30 1.54
C ARG A 106 1.89 -11.72 1.24
N GLN A 107 1.28 -12.41 0.28
CA GLN A 107 1.63 -13.77 -0.12
C GLN A 107 2.88 -13.87 -1.00
N GLU A 108 3.37 -12.78 -1.60
CA GLU A 108 4.68 -12.74 -2.27
C GLU A 108 5.79 -13.19 -1.31
N SER A 109 5.70 -12.75 -0.05
CA SER A 109 6.56 -13.20 1.03
C SER A 109 5.84 -13.11 2.39
N PRO A 110 5.18 -14.18 2.83
CA PRO A 110 4.36 -14.16 4.05
C PRO A 110 5.13 -13.82 5.32
N LYS A 111 6.40 -14.21 5.40
CA LYS A 111 7.23 -14.09 6.62
C LYS A 111 8.27 -12.98 6.55
N GLU A 112 8.63 -12.52 5.36
CA GLU A 112 9.69 -11.53 5.16
C GLU A 112 9.11 -10.31 4.41
N PRO A 113 8.55 -9.31 5.11
CA PRO A 113 7.94 -8.14 4.48
C PRO A 113 8.89 -7.39 3.55
N GLY A 114 10.19 -7.36 3.88
CA GLY A 114 11.22 -6.73 3.04
C GLY A 114 11.35 -7.31 1.61
N LYS A 115 10.76 -8.48 1.36
CA LYS A 115 10.72 -9.18 0.06
C LYS A 115 9.35 -9.09 -0.63
N ARG A 116 8.55 -8.08 -0.28
CA ARG A 116 7.28 -7.77 -0.95
C ARG A 116 7.45 -6.54 -1.83
N SER A 117 6.64 -6.47 -2.87
CA SER A 117 6.59 -5.38 -3.84
C SER A 117 6.00 -4.10 -3.24
N ARG A 118 5.02 -4.25 -2.35
CA ARG A 118 4.27 -3.14 -1.75
C ARG A 118 4.17 -3.35 -0.25
N LEU A 119 4.33 -2.28 0.52
CA LEU A 119 4.16 -2.29 1.97
C LEU A 119 3.11 -1.25 2.35
N TRP A 120 2.11 -1.69 3.11
CA TRP A 120 0.97 -0.87 3.53
C TRP A 120 0.59 -1.07 5.00
N PHE A 121 1.07 -2.15 5.64
CA PHE A 121 0.77 -2.49 7.02
C PHE A 121 1.83 -1.91 7.95
N TYR A 122 1.38 -1.13 8.95
CA TYR A 122 2.25 -0.32 9.82
C TYR A 122 3.37 -1.14 10.45
N GLU A 123 3.03 -2.25 11.12
CA GLU A 123 3.97 -3.08 11.86
C GLU A 123 5.00 -3.75 10.95
N ASP A 124 4.61 -4.10 9.72
CA ASP A 124 5.53 -4.68 8.74
C ASP A 124 6.52 -3.63 8.23
N ILE A 125 6.07 -2.39 8.03
CA ILE A 125 6.93 -1.27 7.58
C ILE A 125 7.92 -0.88 8.68
N VAL A 126 7.44 -0.71 9.91
CA VAL A 126 8.29 -0.38 11.07
C VAL A 126 9.39 -1.42 11.22
N LYS A 127 9.03 -2.72 11.19
CA LYS A 127 10.00 -3.80 11.24
C LYS A 127 11.02 -3.73 10.10
N VAL A 128 10.59 -3.45 8.88
CA VAL A 128 11.49 -3.34 7.71
C VAL A 128 12.49 -2.22 7.88
N PHE A 129 12.09 -1.09 8.46
CA PHE A 129 12.98 0.03 8.73
C PHE A 129 13.92 -0.24 9.91
N GLU A 130 13.40 -0.60 11.08
CA GLU A 130 14.21 -0.82 12.30
C GLU A 130 15.29 -1.89 12.12
N GLU A 131 14.94 -2.99 11.46
CA GLU A 131 15.83 -4.13 11.20
C GLU A 131 16.59 -3.99 9.85
N ASN A 132 16.37 -2.91 9.09
CA ASN A 132 16.98 -2.64 7.79
C ASN A 132 16.87 -3.84 6.81
N LEU A 133 15.65 -4.39 6.71
CA LEU A 133 15.32 -5.58 5.90
C LEU A 133 14.89 -5.25 4.47
N GLY A 134 14.84 -3.97 4.11
CA GLY A 134 14.43 -3.51 2.79
C GLY A 134 15.25 -4.16 1.67
N THR A 135 14.58 -4.61 0.62
CA THR A 135 15.23 -5.15 -0.58
C THR A 135 14.82 -4.38 -1.83
N SER A 136 15.50 -4.64 -2.95
CA SER A 136 15.12 -4.08 -4.25
C SER A 136 13.79 -4.60 -4.78
N GLN A 137 13.10 -5.52 -4.09
CA GLN A 137 11.75 -5.92 -4.48
C GLN A 137 10.71 -4.86 -4.13
N ILE A 138 10.96 -4.04 -3.10
CA ILE A 138 10.02 -3.00 -2.67
C ILE A 138 9.96 -1.90 -3.72
N GLU A 139 8.75 -1.65 -4.23
CA GLU A 139 8.41 -0.60 -5.19
C GLU A 139 7.54 0.51 -4.56
N ILE A 140 6.70 0.18 -3.58
CA ILE A 140 5.82 1.16 -2.92
C ILE A 140 5.84 0.94 -1.40
N ILE A 141 5.97 2.04 -0.66
CA ILE A 141 5.73 2.09 0.77
C ILE A 141 4.65 3.14 1.04
N TYR A 142 3.54 2.71 1.62
CA TYR A 142 2.47 3.55 2.13
C TYR A 142 2.39 3.37 3.64
N LEU A 143 3.00 4.29 4.39
CA LEU A 143 3.00 4.27 5.84
C LEU A 143 2.00 5.28 6.37
N LYS A 144 0.91 4.80 6.96
CA LYS A 144 -0.04 5.65 7.69
C LYS A 144 0.09 5.35 9.17
N PHE A 145 0.53 6.34 9.94
CA PHE A 145 0.55 6.22 11.38
C PHE A 145 -0.90 6.19 11.92
N PRO A 146 -1.22 5.24 12.82
CA PRO A 146 -2.51 5.23 13.47
C PRO A 146 -2.72 6.52 14.26
N LEU A 147 -3.86 7.18 14.04
CA LEU A 147 -4.31 8.29 14.87
C LEU A 147 -4.93 7.66 16.12
N PHE A 148 -4.14 7.39 17.16
CA PHE A 148 -4.72 6.87 18.39
C PHE A 148 -5.50 7.98 19.11
N GLU A 149 -6.82 7.80 19.21
CA GLU A 149 -7.59 8.34 20.33
C GLU A 149 -7.29 7.46 21.55
N GLU A 150 -6.84 8.10 22.63
CA GLU A 150 -6.58 7.57 23.98
C GLU A 150 -5.18 6.94 24.24
N GLU A 151 -4.35 7.76 24.90
CA GLU A 151 -3.42 7.39 25.98
C GLU A 151 -2.32 6.36 25.68
N VAL A 152 -1.42 6.70 24.75
CA VAL A 152 -0.01 6.31 24.92
C VAL A 152 0.84 7.56 24.72
N ASP A 153 1.40 8.08 25.82
CA ASP A 153 2.49 9.06 25.87
C ASP A 153 3.81 8.48 25.30
N ASN A 154 3.73 7.74 24.20
CA ASN A 154 4.89 7.38 23.41
C ASN A 154 4.69 8.05 22.06
N GLU A 155 5.29 9.23 21.93
CA GLU A 155 5.78 9.73 20.66
C GLU A 155 6.78 8.69 20.12
N GLU A 156 6.29 7.56 19.59
CA GLU A 156 7.13 6.57 18.93
C GLU A 156 7.66 7.22 17.64
N GLU A 157 8.74 7.99 17.78
CA GLU A 157 9.59 8.36 16.67
C GLU A 157 10.13 7.06 16.09
N VAL A 158 9.75 6.75 14.85
CA VAL A 158 10.39 5.65 14.13
C VAL A 158 11.85 6.02 13.96
N GLU A 159 12.75 5.28 14.62
CA GLU A 159 14.18 5.48 14.51
C GLU A 159 14.64 5.17 13.09
N TRP A 160 14.89 6.22 12.33
CA TRP A 160 15.40 6.12 10.97
C TRP A 160 16.90 6.38 10.95
N LYS A 161 17.69 5.37 10.59
CA LYS A 161 19.16 5.45 10.53
C LYS A 161 19.64 6.13 9.24
N GLY A 162 18.74 6.36 8.28
CA GLY A 162 18.92 7.23 7.12
C GLY A 162 19.44 6.52 5.87
N ASP A 163 19.75 5.21 5.95
CA ASP A 163 20.33 4.43 4.86
C ASP A 163 19.46 3.24 4.40
N GLU A 164 18.32 3.02 5.04
CA GLU A 164 17.41 1.90 4.80
C GLU A 164 16.87 1.89 3.37
N LEU A 165 16.62 3.08 2.81
CA LEU A 165 16.13 3.22 1.44
C LEU A 165 17.19 2.89 0.38
N LYS A 166 18.49 2.87 0.72
CA LYS A 166 19.58 2.62 -0.25
C LYS A 166 19.50 1.22 -0.86
N LYS A 167 18.96 0.25 -0.12
CA LYS A 167 18.77 -1.13 -0.60
C LYS A 167 17.55 -1.28 -1.52
N MET A 168 16.58 -0.37 -1.41
CA MET A 168 15.30 -0.40 -2.13
C MET A 168 15.42 0.30 -3.49
N LYS A 169 16.29 -0.24 -4.35
CA LYS A 169 16.68 0.38 -5.63
C LYS A 169 15.53 0.55 -6.65
N ASN A 170 14.40 -0.12 -6.44
CA ASN A 170 13.23 -0.07 -7.30
C ASN A 170 12.06 0.69 -6.64
N LEU A 171 12.26 1.33 -5.48
CA LEU A 171 11.21 2.10 -4.81
C LEU A 171 10.78 3.29 -5.69
N LYS A 172 9.53 3.31 -6.10
CA LYS A 172 8.89 4.35 -6.94
C LYS A 172 8.02 5.29 -6.11
N THR A 173 7.41 4.81 -5.03
CA THR A 173 6.56 5.62 -4.13
C THR A 173 6.95 5.44 -2.68
N LEU A 174 7.12 6.57 -1.99
CA LEU A 174 7.19 6.64 -0.54
C LEU A 174 6.17 7.66 -0.06
N ILE A 175 5.10 7.19 0.56
CA ILE A 175 4.07 8.04 1.16
C ILE A 175 4.04 7.78 2.64
N ILE A 176 4.23 8.84 3.43
CA ILE A 176 4.13 8.75 4.87
C ILE A 176 3.14 9.79 5.40
N LYS A 177 2.12 9.31 6.10
CA LYS A 177 1.03 10.14 6.66
C LYS A 177 1.02 10.07 8.17
N ASN A 178 0.82 11.23 8.80
CA ASN A 178 0.65 11.40 10.24
C ASN A 178 1.84 10.95 11.10
N GLY A 179 3.03 10.82 10.52
CA GLY A 179 4.24 10.37 11.21
C GLY A 179 5.10 11.50 11.75
N ARG A 180 5.93 11.19 12.77
CA ARG A 180 7.06 12.02 13.17
C ARG A 180 8.33 11.19 13.06
N PHE A 181 9.32 11.73 12.36
CA PHE A 181 10.61 11.07 12.19
C PHE A 181 11.68 11.85 12.93
N SER A 182 12.55 11.12 13.61
CA SER A 182 13.74 11.69 14.26
C SER A 182 14.66 12.39 13.25
N ARG A 183 14.70 11.91 11.99
CA ARG A 183 15.51 12.46 10.89
C ARG A 183 14.87 12.24 9.53
N ALA A 184 15.24 13.10 8.57
CA ALA A 184 14.95 12.91 7.15
C ALA A 184 15.89 11.84 6.54
N PRO A 185 15.53 11.22 5.41
CA PRO A 185 16.39 10.22 4.77
C PRO A 185 17.62 10.92 4.18
N GLU A 186 18.81 10.35 4.39
CA GLU A 186 20.03 10.92 3.84
C GLU A 186 20.13 10.74 2.32
N GLN A 187 19.56 9.65 1.81
CA GLN A 187 19.59 9.32 0.39
C GLN A 187 18.26 8.70 -0.06
N LEU A 188 17.77 9.18 -1.20
CA LEU A 188 16.59 8.64 -1.89
C LEU A 188 17.04 7.80 -3.09
N PRO A 189 16.32 6.70 -3.40
CA PRO A 189 16.64 5.90 -4.56
C PRO A 189 16.29 6.63 -5.86
N ASN A 190 17.12 6.49 -6.90
CA ASN A 190 16.90 7.15 -8.19
C ASN A 190 15.61 6.72 -8.92
N SER A 191 15.02 5.59 -8.50
CA SER A 191 13.74 5.08 -8.98
C SER A 191 12.54 5.86 -8.44
N LEU A 192 12.71 6.67 -7.39
CA LEU A 192 11.61 7.35 -6.72
C LEU A 192 10.93 8.35 -7.66
N ARG A 193 9.60 8.32 -7.70
CA ARG A 193 8.73 9.19 -8.51
C ARG A 193 7.75 9.97 -7.65
N VAL A 194 7.34 9.40 -6.53
CA VAL A 194 6.38 10.01 -5.60
C VAL A 194 6.99 10.01 -4.20
N LEU A 195 6.99 11.18 -3.57
CA LEU A 195 7.40 11.37 -2.18
C LEU A 195 6.37 12.26 -1.48
N GLU A 196 5.66 11.70 -0.51
CA GLU A 196 4.86 12.44 0.47
C GLU A 196 5.53 12.25 1.83
N TRP A 197 6.02 13.34 2.41
CA TRP A 197 6.77 13.35 3.66
C TRP A 197 6.05 14.25 4.69
N PRO A 198 5.86 13.80 5.95
CA PRO A 198 5.13 14.55 6.96
C PRO A 198 5.88 15.80 7.47
#